data_AF-X1IMF0-F1
#
_entry.id   AF-X1IMF0-F1
#
_cell.length_a   1.000
_cell.length_b   1.000
_cell.length_c   1.000
_cell.angle_alpha   90.00
_cell.angle_beta   90.00
_cell.angle_gamma   90.00
#
_symmetry.space_group_name_H-M   'P 1'
#
loop_
_entity.id
_entity.type
_entity.pdbx_description
1 polymer ?
#
loop_
_entity_poly.entity_id
_entity_poly.type
_entity_poly.pdbx_seq_one_letter_code
_entity_poly.pdbx_strand_id
1 'polypeptide(L)'
;KMPDQFVGDPLEITSLKNPKLLKKDDIFPVKVIFDGKAIPNVDVRATYAGFSDKPNTFAFSTKTDEKGVARIKILKKGKWVVNVLHEVPYPDPEECDKYRYNYCFTFEVK
;
A
#
# COMPACT_ATOMS: atom_id res chain seq x y z
N LYS A 1 -6.30 3.03 11.69
CA LYS A 1 -7.62 3.21 11.03
C LYS A 1 -7.76 2.13 9.97
N MET A 2 -8.94 1.52 9.82
CA MET A 2 -9.15 0.56 8.72
C MET A 2 -9.27 1.36 7.40
N PRO A 3 -8.66 0.91 6.30
CA PRO A 3 -8.62 1.60 5.00
C PRO A 3 -9.97 1.58 4.26
N ASP A 4 -11.08 1.40 4.97
CA ASP A 4 -12.40 1.16 4.38
C ASP A 4 -13.15 2.49 4.12
N GLN A 5 -12.52 3.63 4.43
CA GLN A 5 -13.09 4.96 4.27
C GLN A 5 -12.01 5.96 3.81
N PHE A 6 -12.34 6.74 2.78
CA PHE A 6 -11.53 7.88 2.34
C PHE A 6 -11.46 8.93 3.44
N VAL A 7 -10.24 9.41 3.74
CA VAL A 7 -10.01 10.33 4.86
C VAL A 7 -9.66 11.76 4.41
N GLY A 8 -9.44 11.96 3.10
CA GLY A 8 -9.08 13.24 2.49
C GLY A 8 -7.58 13.51 2.45
N ASP A 9 -6.73 12.51 2.68
CA ASP A 9 -5.28 12.65 2.59
C ASP A 9 -4.84 12.67 1.11
N PRO A 10 -3.73 13.36 0.76
CA PRO A 10 -3.25 13.38 -0.61
C PRO A 10 -2.97 11.99 -1.17
N LEU A 11 -2.33 11.11 -0.40
CA LEU A 11 -2.07 9.71 -0.77
C LEU A 11 -2.89 8.80 0.13
N GLU A 12 -3.68 7.91 -0.46
CA GLU A 12 -4.50 6.94 0.27
C GLU A 12 -4.40 5.53 -0.31
N ILE A 13 -4.58 4.54 0.56
CA ILE A 13 -4.78 3.14 0.18
C ILE A 13 -6.12 2.67 0.73
N THR A 14 -6.97 2.14 -0.15
CA THR A 14 -8.29 1.60 0.19
C THR A 14 -8.35 0.10 -0.02
N SER A 15 -8.94 -0.64 0.92
CA SER A 15 -9.17 -2.08 0.74
C SER A 15 -10.34 -2.32 -0.23
N LEU A 16 -10.18 -3.22 -1.20
CA LEU A 16 -11.28 -3.63 -2.10
C LEU A 16 -11.93 -4.95 -1.65
N LYS A 17 -11.34 -5.62 -0.66
CA LYS A 17 -11.86 -6.82 -0.01
C LYS A 17 -11.70 -6.64 1.50
N ASN A 18 -12.72 -7.04 2.26
CA ASN A 18 -12.65 -6.96 3.72
C ASN A 18 -11.46 -7.79 4.25
N PRO A 19 -10.46 -7.15 4.91
CA PRO A 19 -9.26 -7.85 5.34
C PRO A 19 -9.51 -8.90 6.42
N LYS A 20 -10.62 -8.80 7.18
CA LYS A 20 -11.02 -9.79 8.19
C LYS A 20 -11.43 -11.14 7.59
N LEU A 21 -11.74 -11.17 6.29
CA LEU A 21 -12.15 -12.38 5.58
C LEU A 21 -11.00 -13.02 4.80
N LEU A 22 -9.81 -12.42 4.81
CA LEU A 22 -8.64 -12.95 4.13
C LEU A 22 -8.13 -14.21 4.81
N LYS A 23 -7.65 -15.14 3.99
CA LYS A 23 -6.93 -16.35 4.42
C LYS A 23 -5.57 -16.42 3.73
N LYS A 24 -4.73 -17.34 4.17
CA LYS A 24 -3.52 -17.69 3.41
C LYS A 24 -3.90 -18.08 1.98
N ASP A 25 -3.06 -17.68 1.03
CA ASP A 25 -3.17 -17.85 -0.41
C ASP A 25 -4.26 -17.02 -1.11
N ASP A 26 -5.06 -16.25 -0.36
CA ASP A 26 -5.94 -15.25 -0.96
C ASP A 26 -5.16 -14.13 -1.65
N ILE A 27 -5.82 -13.54 -2.66
CA ILE A 27 -5.44 -12.25 -3.20
C ILE A 27 -6.16 -11.15 -2.41
N PHE A 28 -5.39 -10.21 -1.88
CA PHE A 28 -5.88 -9.00 -1.26
C PHE A 28 -5.74 -7.81 -2.24
N PRO A 29 -6.83 -7.39 -2.89
CA PRO A 29 -6.83 -6.23 -3.75
C PRO A 29 -6.90 -4.94 -2.93
N VAL A 30 -5.98 -4.00 -3.22
CA VAL A 30 -5.96 -2.66 -2.65
C VAL A 30 -5.93 -1.62 -3.78
N LYS A 31 -6.59 -0.50 -3.59
CA LYS A 31 -6.60 0.63 -4.52
C LYS A 31 -5.76 1.77 -3.94
N VAL A 32 -4.87 2.33 -4.76
CA VAL A 32 -4.05 3.49 -4.39
C VAL A 32 -4.56 4.71 -5.15
N ILE A 33 -4.77 5.78 -4.40
CA ILE A 33 -5.29 7.05 -4.91
C ILE A 33 -4.35 8.18 -4.48
N PHE A 34 -4.08 9.11 -5.39
CA PHE A 34 -3.41 10.37 -5.12
C PHE A 34 -4.30 11.54 -5.56
N ASP A 35 -4.55 12.49 -4.67
CA ASP A 35 -5.44 13.65 -4.87
C ASP A 35 -6.78 13.27 -5.52
N GLY A 36 -7.42 12.23 -4.98
CA GLY A 36 -8.71 11.71 -5.44
C GLY A 36 -8.67 10.91 -6.76
N LYS A 37 -7.51 10.75 -7.39
CA LYS A 37 -7.35 10.00 -8.65
C LYS A 37 -6.60 8.68 -8.44
N ALA A 38 -7.03 7.63 -9.13
CA ALA A 38 -6.30 6.36 -9.13
C ALA A 38 -4.95 6.52 -9.84
N ILE A 39 -3.89 5.98 -9.25
CA ILE A 39 -2.52 6.11 -9.78
C ILE A 39 -1.93 4.75 -10.21
N PRO A 40 -1.54 4.57 -11.48
CA PRO A 40 -0.92 3.35 -11.97
C PRO A 40 0.59 3.31 -11.66
N ASN A 41 1.20 2.13 -11.80
CA ASN A 41 2.65 1.90 -11.72
C ASN A 41 3.30 2.27 -10.37
N VAL A 42 2.53 2.38 -9.31
CA VAL A 42 3.03 2.69 -7.96
C VAL A 42 3.41 1.41 -7.23
N ASP A 43 4.61 1.40 -6.64
CA ASP A 43 5.10 0.28 -5.83
C ASP A 43 4.26 0.10 -4.56
N VAL A 44 3.67 -1.07 -4.42
CA VAL A 44 2.96 -1.52 -3.22
C VAL A 44 3.74 -2.67 -2.62
N ARG A 45 4.22 -2.46 -1.38
CA ARG A 45 5.02 -3.45 -0.66
C ARG A 45 4.23 -3.93 0.55
N ALA A 46 4.34 -5.22 0.83
CA ALA A 46 3.65 -5.85 1.94
C ALA A 46 4.57 -6.83 2.66
N THR A 47 4.46 -6.88 3.97
CA THR A 47 5.18 -7.83 4.81
C THR A 47 4.37 -8.21 6.03
N TYR A 48 4.80 -9.24 6.74
CA TYR A 48 4.14 -9.73 7.95
C TYR A 48 5.10 -9.78 9.13
N ALA A 49 4.55 -9.76 10.34
CA ALA A 49 5.32 -9.84 11.57
C ALA A 49 6.22 -11.08 11.58
N GLY A 50 7.52 -10.87 11.80
CA GLY A 50 8.53 -11.93 11.82
C GLY A 50 8.97 -12.46 10.45
N PHE A 51 8.71 -11.74 9.35
CA PHE A 51 9.23 -12.13 8.03
C PHE A 51 10.76 -12.00 7.93
N SER A 52 11.30 -10.84 8.30
CA SER A 52 12.74 -10.55 8.27
C SER A 52 13.07 -9.45 9.28
N ASP A 53 14.29 -9.47 9.80
CA ASP A 53 14.93 -8.45 10.63
C ASP A 53 15.76 -7.44 9.82
N LYS A 54 15.94 -7.70 8.51
CA LYS A 54 16.71 -6.82 7.62
C LYS A 54 15.88 -5.62 7.17
N PRO A 55 16.48 -4.41 7.11
CA PRO A 55 15.79 -3.24 6.57
C PRO A 55 15.44 -3.45 5.10
N ASN A 56 14.43 -2.71 4.62
CA ASN A 56 13.99 -2.72 3.21
C ASN A 56 13.66 -4.12 2.64
N THR A 57 13.29 -5.07 3.49
CA THR A 57 12.96 -6.45 3.09
C THR A 57 11.46 -6.71 3.24
N PHE A 58 10.80 -7.07 2.16
CA PHE A 58 9.34 -7.25 2.11
C PHE A 58 8.97 -8.63 1.58
N ALA A 59 7.93 -9.23 2.16
CA ALA A 59 7.46 -10.57 1.75
C ALA A 59 6.80 -10.57 0.38
N PHE A 60 6.23 -9.43 -0.04
CA PHE A 60 5.57 -9.28 -1.31
C PHE A 60 5.74 -7.85 -1.84
N SER A 61 5.96 -7.72 -3.15
CA SER A 61 6.02 -6.44 -3.85
C SER A 61 5.29 -6.55 -5.17
N THR A 62 4.47 -5.55 -5.50
CA THR A 62 3.73 -5.47 -6.75
C THR A 62 3.51 -4.01 -7.13
N LYS A 63 2.94 -3.76 -8.30
CA LYS A 63 2.58 -2.42 -8.75
C LYS A 63 1.08 -2.29 -8.98
N THR A 64 0.57 -1.08 -8.85
CA THR A 64 -0.80 -0.77 -9.26
C THR A 64 -0.97 -0.88 -10.77
N ASP A 65 -2.10 -1.45 -11.19
CA ASP A 65 -2.54 -1.47 -12.59
C ASP A 65 -3.10 -0.12 -13.04
N GLU A 66 -3.59 -0.03 -14.29
CA GLU A 66 -4.20 1.17 -14.88
C GLU A 66 -5.39 1.71 -14.07
N LYS A 67 -6.03 0.88 -13.24
CA LYS A 67 -7.15 1.27 -12.37
C LYS A 67 -6.69 1.67 -10.97
N GLY A 68 -5.37 1.76 -10.75
CA GLY A 68 -4.76 2.03 -9.46
C GLY A 68 -4.83 0.84 -8.50
N VAL A 69 -5.03 -0.39 -9.00
CA VAL A 69 -5.24 -1.57 -8.15
C VAL A 69 -3.99 -2.45 -8.09
N ALA A 70 -3.53 -2.72 -6.88
CA ALA A 70 -2.47 -3.68 -6.60
C ALA A 70 -3.07 -4.96 -6.00
N ARG A 71 -2.51 -6.12 -6.36
CA ARG A 71 -2.99 -7.45 -5.92
C ARG A 71 -1.92 -8.14 -5.09
N ILE A 72 -2.13 -8.20 -3.78
CA ILE A 72 -1.16 -8.73 -2.82
C ILE A 72 -1.50 -10.19 -2.52
N LYS A 73 -0.57 -11.13 -2.71
CA LYS A 73 -0.80 -12.52 -2.30
C LYS A 73 -0.49 -12.69 -0.80
N ILE A 74 -1.44 -13.20 -0.04
CA ILE A 74 -1.29 -13.41 1.40
C ILE A 74 -0.54 -14.72 1.66
N LEU A 75 0.75 -14.62 1.97
CA LEU A 75 1.65 -15.78 2.10
C LEU A 75 1.56 -16.50 3.46
N LYS A 76 1.05 -15.83 4.49
CA LYS A 76 1.07 -16.27 5.88
C LYS A 76 -0.10 -15.67 6.68
N LYS A 77 -0.58 -16.41 7.67
CA LYS A 77 -1.47 -15.89 8.71
C LYS A 77 -0.72 -14.94 9.65
N GLY A 78 -1.44 -14.08 10.35
CA GLY A 78 -0.91 -13.14 11.33
C GLY A 78 -1.06 -11.69 10.91
N LYS A 79 -0.28 -10.81 11.54
CA LYS A 79 -0.33 -9.36 11.34
C LYS A 79 0.49 -8.96 10.11
N TRP A 80 -0.14 -8.21 9.23
CA TRP A 80 0.42 -7.67 8.00
C TRP A 80 0.53 -6.15 8.06
N VAL A 81 1.49 -5.61 7.32
CA VAL A 81 1.58 -4.20 6.97
C VAL A 81 1.67 -4.07 5.45
N VAL A 82 1.00 -3.06 4.91
CA VAL A 82 1.11 -2.64 3.51
C VAL A 82 1.59 -1.21 3.51
N ASN A 83 2.57 -0.91 2.66
CA ASN A 83 3.13 0.42 2.51
C ASN A 83 3.23 0.83 1.04
N VAL A 84 2.97 2.11 0.80
CA VAL A 84 3.12 2.78 -0.48
C VAL A 84 3.94 4.04 -0.28
N LEU A 85 4.83 4.28 -1.23
CA LEU A 85 5.62 5.48 -1.36
C LEU A 85 5.28 6.10 -2.72
N HIS A 86 4.83 7.35 -2.74
CA HIS A 86 4.62 8.11 -3.96
C HIS A 86 5.43 9.41 -3.91
N GLU A 87 6.22 9.65 -4.95
CA GLU A 87 7.02 10.87 -5.09
C GLU A 87 6.53 11.65 -6.30
N VAL A 88 6.39 12.97 -6.12
CA VAL A 88 6.06 13.90 -7.19
C VAL A 88 7.07 15.06 -7.19
N PRO A 89 7.39 15.65 -8.35
CA PRO A 89 8.26 16.82 -8.42
C PRO A 89 7.73 17.95 -7.55
N TYR A 90 8.63 18.67 -6.87
CA TYR A 90 8.26 19.89 -6.19
C TYR A 90 8.14 21.05 -7.21
N PRO A 91 7.23 22.02 -7.02
CA PRO A 91 7.03 23.10 -7.98
C PRO A 91 8.27 23.95 -8.26
N ASP A 92 9.09 24.21 -7.24
CA ASP A 92 10.35 24.94 -7.35
C ASP A 92 11.57 24.05 -7.05
N PRO A 93 12.22 23.48 -8.08
CA PRO A 93 13.34 22.56 -7.89
C PRO A 93 14.58 23.20 -7.26
N GLU A 94 14.70 24.53 -7.20
CA GLU A 94 15.80 25.19 -6.49
C GLU A 94 15.62 25.18 -4.97
N GLU A 95 14.37 25.06 -4.50
CA GLU A 95 14.03 24.95 -3.07
C GLU A 95 14.04 23.48 -2.60
N CYS A 96 13.45 22.57 -3.39
CA CYS A 96 13.33 21.16 -3.05
C CYS A 96 13.18 20.28 -4.30
N ASP A 97 13.73 19.07 -4.30
CA ASP A 97 13.60 18.17 -5.45
C ASP A 97 12.17 17.62 -5.63
N LYS A 98 11.58 17.10 -4.54
CA LYS A 98 10.37 16.27 -4.60
C LYS A 98 9.54 16.33 -3.32
N TYR A 99 8.22 16.26 -3.48
CA TYR A 99 7.33 15.84 -2.40
C TYR A 99 7.34 14.32 -2.27
N ARG A 100 7.36 13.84 -1.02
CA ARG A 100 7.37 12.42 -0.68
C ARG A 100 6.19 12.06 0.21
N TYR A 101 5.22 11.34 -0.34
CA TYR A 101 4.05 10.86 0.38
C TYR A 101 4.21 9.39 0.74
N ASN A 102 4.04 9.08 2.04
CA ASN A 102 4.07 7.71 2.54
C ASN A 102 2.71 7.39 3.17
N TYR A 103 2.15 6.24 2.81
CA TYR A 103 0.94 5.71 3.45
C TYR A 103 1.16 4.26 3.82
N CYS A 104 0.77 3.88 5.03
CA CYS A 104 0.78 2.48 5.46
C CYS A 104 -0.42 2.16 6.34
N PHE A 105 -0.85 0.89 6.30
CA PHE A 105 -1.85 0.37 7.22
C PHE A 105 -1.54 -1.09 7.57
N THR A 106 -2.13 -1.54 8.67
CA THR A 106 -1.98 -2.91 9.16
C THR A 106 -3.32 -3.63 9.22
N PHE A 107 -3.27 -4.95 9.10
CA PHE A 107 -4.44 -5.82 9.24
C PHE A 107 -3.99 -7.21 9.74
N GLU A 108 -4.95 -8.04 10.14
CA GLU A 108 -4.68 -9.38 10.64
C GLU A 108 -5.43 -10.43 9.80
N VAL A 109 -4.70 -11.48 9.42
CA VAL A 109 -5.20 -12.65 8.69
C VAL A 109 -5.29 -13.81 9.68
N LYS A 110 -6.50 -14.37 9.85
CA LYS A 110 -6.76 -15.46 10.82
C LYS A 110 -6.54 -16.86 10.24
#